data_AF-A0A1Q4R5W4-F1
#
_entry.id   AF-A0A1Q4R5W4-F1
#
_cell.length_a   1.000
_cell.length_b   1.000
_cell.length_c   1.000
_cell.angle_alpha   90.00
_cell.angle_beta   90.00
_cell.angle_gamma   90.00
#
_symmetry.space_group_name_H-M   'P 1'
#
loop_
_entity.id
_entity.type
_entity.pdbx_description
1 polymer ?
#
loop_
_entity_poly.entity_id
_entity_poly.type
_entity_poly.pdbx_seq_one_letter_code
_entity_poly.pdbx_strand_id
1 'polypeptide(L)'
;MRKLLITLLFIVGLGLALVNMPSLATQGSYDSVVLDFREDLGEGEISRQLENFAKRFNASIRLNSEFSAADNVYVAEGNEKLLQALRKSDLIKSTEYIEPNYIYRTFATPNDPDYAKQWNLRSINVEQAWTENRGEGITVAVIDTGVSRVPDLEKTEFVKGYDFVGDRPEANDDVGHGTHVAGTIAQSTNNGYGVAGIAYNAKIMPIKVLGANGGGTISDIAEGIKFAADNGADVINMSLGGGGASRLMQEAIDYAYRKNVVVIAAAGNANQNSASYPARYPKVIGVSAIDAAGIKAPYSNYGAGIDITAPGGGESGGILQETIDPSSGAAVFQDYKGTSMASPHVAGVAAMIKAAGVEEPAEVLQVLKQSAQKIKDDPFNHYGAGYLNAGEALSEAVKGKITFKDFFRWLRDNGYLSPRFWIDGGTIALLPKIAMVLGSYLLAFFLRNYFPFGWSWAFNGGLVMGSSGLFFLKGFYIFDLSQAPFRVLGSSLPELGNALNGSPVLNPIFASVLIPFGLLVLIAGTEFGKKFGVGLSLGVASCLTVYAFTSPLVWGLGSGLVAQGFLVVNAILCFALARLMIKDPLKTQS
;
A
#
# COMPACT_ATOMS: atom_id res chain seq x y z
N MET A 1 -25.55 19.10 36.57
CA MET A 1 -24.37 18.74 37.40
C MET A 1 -23.59 17.54 36.83
N ARG A 2 -24.20 16.37 36.59
CA ARG A 2 -23.51 15.19 36.01
C ARG A 2 -22.81 15.45 34.66
N LYS A 3 -23.45 16.17 33.73
CA LYS A 3 -22.84 16.52 32.43
C LYS A 3 -21.62 17.45 32.58
N LEU A 4 -21.69 18.41 33.51
CA LEU A 4 -20.57 19.33 33.79
C LEU A 4 -19.37 18.59 34.39
N LEU A 5 -19.64 17.63 35.29
CA LEU A 5 -18.61 16.79 35.92
C LEU A 5 -17.89 15.88 34.91
N ILE A 6 -18.64 15.30 33.96
CA ILE A 6 -18.07 14.45 32.90
C ILE A 6 -17.22 15.30 31.94
N THR A 7 -17.68 16.50 31.58
CA THR A 7 -16.88 17.42 30.76
C THR A 7 -15.64 17.89 31.49
N LEU A 8 -15.71 18.15 32.80
CA LEU A 8 -14.53 18.53 33.59
C LEU A 8 -13.54 17.37 33.72
N LEU A 9 -14.01 16.14 33.98
CA LEU A 9 -13.18 14.94 34.03
C LEU A 9 -12.56 14.62 32.68
N PHE A 10 -13.28 14.87 31.58
CA PHE A 10 -12.74 14.74 30.24
C PHE A 10 -11.67 15.80 29.93
N ILE A 11 -11.89 17.07 30.31
CA ILE A 11 -10.90 18.15 30.12
C ILE A 11 -9.66 17.92 30.99
N VAL A 12 -9.83 17.48 32.24
CA VAL A 12 -8.73 17.13 33.13
C VAL A 12 -7.99 15.89 32.64
N GLY A 13 -8.71 14.87 32.15
CA GLY A 13 -8.13 13.68 31.53
C GLY A 13 -7.38 13.98 30.24
N LEU A 14 -7.91 14.89 29.40
CA LEU A 14 -7.27 15.37 28.18
C LEU A 14 -6.05 16.23 28.49
N GLY A 15 -6.12 17.08 29.51
CA GLY A 15 -4.99 17.87 29.99
C GLY A 15 -3.87 17.00 30.55
N LEU A 16 -4.20 15.97 31.34
CA LEU A 16 -3.24 14.97 31.82
C LEU A 16 -2.65 14.14 30.68
N ALA A 17 -3.43 13.79 29.66
CA ALA A 17 -2.95 13.07 28.48
C ALA A 17 -2.02 13.94 27.61
N LEU A 18 -2.31 15.23 27.45
CA LEU A 18 -1.48 16.18 26.69
C LEU A 18 -0.17 16.51 27.40
N VAL A 19 -0.15 16.54 28.73
CA VAL A 19 1.07 16.83 29.52
C VAL A 19 1.99 15.60 29.64
N ASN A 20 1.44 14.37 29.56
CA ASN A 20 2.22 13.12 29.70
C ASN A 20 2.63 12.46 28.37
N MET A 21 2.37 13.07 27.22
CA MET A 21 2.72 12.53 25.90
C MET A 21 3.68 13.46 25.15
N PRO A 22 5.01 13.34 25.33
CA PRO A 22 5.98 14.21 24.67
C PRO A 22 6.10 14.03 23.13
N SER A 23 5.20 13.30 22.44
CA SER A 23 5.41 12.91 21.04
C SER A 23 4.21 13.10 20.09
N LEU A 24 3.20 13.92 20.43
CA LEU A 24 2.05 14.13 19.53
C LEU A 24 2.25 15.24 18.48
N ALA A 25 3.35 15.99 18.56
CA ALA A 25 3.85 16.78 17.44
C ALA A 25 5.11 16.09 16.91
N THR A 26 5.14 15.79 15.62
CA THR A 26 6.36 15.37 14.93
C THR A 26 7.38 16.49 15.05
N GLN A 27 8.31 16.37 16.00
CA GLN A 27 9.46 17.25 16.11
C GLN A 27 10.46 16.82 15.03
N GLY A 28 10.56 17.60 13.95
CA GLY A 28 11.57 17.36 12.92
C GLY A 28 12.97 17.55 13.49
N SER A 29 13.91 16.67 13.14
CA SER A 29 15.32 16.85 13.50
C SER A 29 15.97 17.89 12.59
N TYR A 30 16.78 18.76 13.18
CA TYR A 30 17.62 19.72 12.48
C TYR A 30 18.92 19.93 13.24
N ASP A 31 19.99 20.24 12.51
CA ASP A 31 21.32 20.58 13.02
C ASP A 31 21.76 22.00 12.60
N SER A 32 20.89 22.70 11.87
CA SER A 32 21.13 24.05 11.37
C SER A 32 19.83 24.87 11.32
N VAL A 33 19.95 26.18 11.21
CA VAL A 33 18.87 27.16 11.20
C VAL A 33 18.93 27.95 9.89
N VAL A 34 17.78 28.10 9.22
CA VAL A 34 17.65 28.94 8.02
C VAL A 34 17.32 30.38 8.43
N LEU A 35 18.00 31.32 7.79
CA LEU A 35 17.86 32.76 7.94
C LEU A 35 17.55 33.33 6.56
N ASP A 36 16.32 33.78 6.35
CA ASP A 36 15.94 34.49 5.13
C ASP A 36 15.89 35.99 5.41
N PHE A 37 16.72 36.78 4.73
CA PHE A 37 16.80 38.23 4.89
C PHE A 37 15.91 38.96 3.90
N ARG A 38 15.28 40.04 4.37
CA ARG A 38 14.41 40.85 3.51
C ARG A 38 15.18 41.36 2.28
N GLU A 39 14.55 41.26 1.12
CA GLU A 39 15.11 41.66 -0.18
C GLU A 39 15.47 43.15 -0.29
N ASP A 40 14.94 44.01 0.60
CA ASP A 40 15.23 45.44 0.65
C ASP A 40 16.61 45.77 1.25
N LEU A 41 17.32 44.78 1.79
CA LEU A 41 18.63 44.93 2.41
C LEU A 41 19.76 44.64 1.42
N GLY A 42 20.76 45.53 1.37
CA GLY A 42 21.97 45.30 0.58
C GLY A 42 22.92 44.29 1.23
N GLU A 43 23.64 43.52 0.42
CA GLU A 43 24.59 42.47 0.85
C GLU A 43 25.58 42.92 1.93
N GLY A 44 26.06 44.17 1.86
CA GLY A 44 26.99 44.74 2.84
C GLY A 44 26.37 44.96 4.23
N GLU A 45 25.07 45.26 4.29
CA GLU A 45 24.35 45.39 5.56
C GLU A 45 24.12 44.03 6.20
N ILE A 46 23.71 43.04 5.39
CA ILE A 46 23.50 41.66 5.83
C ILE A 46 24.81 41.07 6.36
N SER A 47 25.91 41.22 5.61
CA SER A 47 27.23 40.72 6.00
C SER A 47 27.70 41.30 7.35
N ARG A 48 27.50 42.60 7.56
CA ARG A 48 27.85 43.27 8.83
C ARG A 48 27.03 42.74 10.01
N GLN A 49 25.73 42.52 9.81
CA GLN A 49 24.86 41.98 10.85
C GLN A 49 25.20 40.52 11.18
N LEU A 50 25.49 39.71 10.16
CA LEU A 50 25.92 38.32 10.33
C LEU A 50 27.27 38.23 11.04
N GLU A 51 28.26 39.05 10.69
CA GLU A 51 29.57 39.07 11.38
C GLU A 51 29.45 39.43 12.85
N ASN A 52 28.62 40.43 13.18
CA ASN A 52 28.40 40.86 14.56
C ASN A 52 27.74 39.75 15.39
N PHE A 53 26.78 39.04 14.80
CA PHE A 53 26.11 37.94 15.45
C PHE A 53 27.03 36.72 15.60
N ALA A 54 27.74 36.34 14.52
CA ALA A 54 28.67 35.22 14.49
C ALA A 54 29.78 35.38 15.54
N LYS A 55 30.34 36.59 15.69
CA LYS A 55 31.33 36.91 16.74
C LYS A 55 30.78 36.78 18.16
N ARG A 56 29.52 37.17 18.36
CA ARG A 56 28.88 37.17 19.70
C ARG A 56 28.48 35.77 20.16
N PHE A 57 28.08 34.89 19.25
CA PHE A 57 27.54 33.56 19.57
C PHE A 57 28.41 32.40 19.08
N ASN A 58 29.60 32.69 18.52
CA ASN A 58 30.50 31.71 17.93
C ASN A 58 29.78 30.76 16.94
N ALA A 59 28.93 31.33 16.09
CA ALA A 59 28.10 30.60 15.13
C ALA A 59 28.74 30.66 13.73
N SER A 60 28.78 29.52 13.04
CA SER A 60 29.15 29.45 11.63
C SER A 60 27.92 29.76 10.79
N ILE A 61 27.95 30.88 10.06
CA ILE A 61 26.86 31.30 9.17
C ILE A 61 27.42 31.44 7.77
N ARG A 62 26.77 30.80 6.81
CA ARG A 62 27.15 30.83 5.40
C ARG A 62 25.93 30.94 4.51
N LEU A 63 26.16 31.37 3.28
CA LEU A 63 25.14 31.32 2.24
C LEU A 63 24.75 29.85 1.98
N ASN A 64 23.46 29.57 1.80
CA ASN A 64 22.99 28.20 1.59
C ASN A 64 23.54 27.57 0.29
N SER A 65 23.52 28.32 -0.81
CA SER A 65 24.07 27.93 -2.11
C SER A 65 24.47 29.16 -2.93
N GLU A 66 25.19 28.97 -4.03
CA GLU A 66 25.51 30.06 -4.98
C GLU A 66 24.26 30.77 -5.54
N PHE A 67 23.12 30.07 -5.62
CA PHE A 67 21.84 30.62 -6.07
C PHE A 67 21.10 31.39 -4.98
N SER A 68 21.46 31.16 -3.71
CA SER A 68 20.78 31.76 -2.55
C SER A 68 21.17 33.23 -2.33
N ALA A 69 22.13 33.76 -3.09
CA ALA A 69 22.54 35.17 -3.01
C ALA A 69 21.44 36.12 -3.48
N ALA A 70 20.66 35.74 -4.51
CA ALA A 70 19.57 36.55 -5.01
C ALA A 70 18.43 36.70 -3.99
N ASP A 71 18.19 35.64 -3.22
CA ASP A 71 17.10 35.54 -2.24
C ASP A 71 17.60 35.78 -0.80
N ASN A 72 18.87 36.19 -0.62
CA ASN A 72 19.51 36.41 0.69
C ASN A 72 19.31 35.28 1.73
N VAL A 73 19.38 34.01 1.31
CA VAL A 73 19.16 32.85 2.19
C VAL A 73 20.48 32.32 2.77
N TYR A 74 20.57 32.36 4.10
CA TYR A 74 21.73 31.90 4.87
C TYR A 74 21.38 30.73 5.79
N VAL A 75 22.40 29.91 6.10
CA VAL A 75 22.31 28.78 7.02
C VAL A 75 23.30 28.96 8.15
N ALA A 76 22.81 28.84 9.38
CA ALA A 76 23.61 28.87 10.61
C ALA A 76 23.66 27.48 11.26
N GLU A 77 24.85 26.91 11.44
CA GLU A 77 25.01 25.60 12.09
C GLU A 77 24.74 25.70 13.59
N GLY A 78 23.78 24.93 14.10
CA GLY A 78 23.43 24.91 15.52
C GLY A 78 22.05 24.34 15.85
N ASN A 79 21.83 24.16 17.15
CA ASN A 79 20.65 23.50 17.70
C ASN A 79 19.58 24.51 18.19
N GLU A 80 18.58 24.02 18.95
CA GLU A 80 17.49 24.83 19.51
C GLU A 80 17.96 26.06 20.30
N LYS A 81 19.10 25.98 20.99
CA LYS A 81 19.65 27.14 21.72
C LYS A 81 20.05 28.27 20.77
N LEU A 82 20.65 27.94 19.63
CA LEU A 82 21.03 28.93 18.62
C LEU A 82 19.78 29.52 17.97
N LEU A 83 18.78 28.70 17.64
CA LEU A 83 17.50 29.16 17.10
C LEU A 83 16.82 30.17 18.03
N GLN A 84 16.78 29.87 19.34
CA GLN A 84 16.21 30.80 20.33
C GLN A 84 17.02 32.09 20.46
N ALA A 85 18.35 32.02 20.35
CA ALA A 85 19.22 33.19 20.38
C ALA A 85 19.01 34.08 19.14
N LEU A 86 18.91 33.48 17.95
CA LEU A 86 18.64 34.18 16.69
C LEU A 86 17.28 34.89 16.73
N ARG A 87 16.22 34.20 17.20
CA ARG A 87 14.87 34.78 17.34
C ARG A 87 14.77 35.92 18.36
N LYS A 88 15.67 35.98 19.33
CA LYS A 88 15.76 37.07 20.32
C LYS A 88 16.72 38.18 19.92
N SER A 89 17.44 38.02 18.81
CA SER A 89 18.41 39.00 18.33
C SER A 89 17.75 40.05 17.45
N ASP A 90 18.47 41.15 17.21
CA ASP A 90 18.01 42.19 16.29
C ASP A 90 17.92 41.73 14.83
N LEU A 91 18.50 40.57 14.49
CA LEU A 91 18.38 39.97 13.15
C LEU A 91 16.92 39.72 12.76
N ILE A 92 16.03 39.48 13.74
CA ILE A 92 14.60 39.24 13.46
C ILE A 92 13.91 40.42 12.75
N LYS A 93 14.47 41.64 12.87
CA LYS A 93 13.96 42.84 12.18
C LYS A 93 14.43 42.91 10.73
N SER A 94 15.53 42.23 10.42
CA SER A 94 16.17 42.20 9.12
C SER A 94 15.83 40.93 8.34
N THR A 95 15.36 39.89 9.02
CA THR A 95 14.93 38.62 8.43
C THR A 95 13.43 38.58 8.20
N GLU A 96 13.00 37.98 7.09
CA GLU A 96 11.59 37.64 6.88
C GLU A 96 11.19 36.47 7.78
N TYR A 97 12.07 35.48 7.93
CA TYR A 97 11.87 34.37 8.88
C TYR A 97 13.18 33.75 9.37
N ILE A 98 13.09 33.15 10.57
CA ILE A 98 14.16 32.39 11.23
C ILE A 98 13.57 31.05 11.69
N GLU A 99 13.95 29.98 11.00
CA GLU A 99 13.32 28.66 11.15
C GLU A 99 14.34 27.52 11.27
N PRO A 100 13.98 26.41 11.93
CA PRO A 100 14.78 25.19 11.87
C PRO A 100 14.99 24.72 10.42
N ASN A 101 16.23 24.42 10.05
CA ASN A 101 16.52 23.77 8.77
C ASN A 101 16.24 22.27 8.88
N TYR A 102 14.97 21.90 8.75
CA TYR A 102 14.55 20.52 8.94
C TYR A 102 15.21 19.57 7.94
N ILE A 103 15.74 18.45 8.44
CA ILE A 103 16.32 17.40 7.60
C ILE A 103 15.17 16.56 7.05
N TYR A 104 14.88 16.71 5.77
CA TYR A 104 13.96 15.84 5.06
C TYR A 104 14.68 14.56 4.66
N ARG A 105 14.11 13.41 5.03
CA ARG A 105 14.58 12.08 4.61
C ARG A 105 13.64 11.52 3.56
N THR A 106 14.17 10.71 2.64
CA THR A 106 13.35 9.90 1.73
C THR A 106 12.47 8.95 2.54
N PHE A 107 11.26 8.67 2.06
CA PHE A 107 10.29 7.83 2.76
C PHE A 107 10.87 6.43 3.06
N ALA A 108 10.72 6.00 4.32
CA ALA A 108 10.90 4.62 4.84
C ALA A 108 11.96 3.72 4.18
N THR A 109 13.11 4.27 3.80
CA THR A 109 14.28 3.45 3.44
C THR A 109 14.85 2.85 4.72
N PRO A 110 15.07 1.54 4.79
CA PRO A 110 15.71 0.91 5.95
C PRO A 110 17.04 1.58 6.33
N ASN A 111 17.38 1.55 7.61
CA ASN A 111 18.62 2.17 8.12
C ASN A 111 19.87 1.28 7.96
N ASP A 112 19.71 0.14 7.29
CA ASP A 112 20.73 -0.89 7.09
C ASP A 112 21.76 -0.40 6.04
N PRO A 113 23.08 -0.35 6.37
CA PRO A 113 24.09 0.32 5.56
C PRO A 113 24.22 -0.16 4.11
N ASP A 114 23.94 -1.45 3.86
CA ASP A 114 24.07 -2.07 2.54
C ASP A 114 22.73 -2.19 1.79
N TYR A 115 21.62 -1.69 2.33
CA TYR A 115 20.32 -1.70 1.65
C TYR A 115 20.36 -1.05 0.25
N ALA A 116 21.16 0.01 0.09
CA ALA A 116 21.31 0.69 -1.20
C ALA A 116 21.92 -0.20 -2.30
N LYS A 117 22.60 -1.30 -1.93
CA LYS A 117 23.18 -2.29 -2.85
C LYS A 117 22.15 -3.35 -3.28
N GLN A 118 21.05 -3.51 -2.55
CA GLN A 118 19.99 -4.50 -2.83
C GLN A 118 19.00 -4.00 -3.89
N TRP A 119 19.46 -3.92 -5.14
CA TRP A 119 18.64 -3.53 -6.29
C TRP A 119 17.34 -4.35 -6.41
N ASN A 120 17.40 -5.62 -5.97
CA ASN A 120 16.33 -6.60 -6.02
C ASN A 120 15.12 -6.24 -5.16
N LEU A 121 15.32 -5.51 -4.06
CA LEU A 121 14.23 -5.07 -3.19
C LEU A 121 13.45 -3.90 -3.81
N ARG A 122 14.18 -2.98 -4.47
CA ARG A 122 13.58 -1.86 -5.20
C ARG A 122 12.84 -2.33 -6.44
N SER A 123 13.38 -3.30 -7.18
CA SER A 123 12.77 -3.80 -8.42
C SER A 123 11.41 -4.46 -8.21
N ILE A 124 11.12 -4.95 -7.00
CA ILE A 124 9.81 -5.52 -6.63
C ILE A 124 8.92 -4.53 -5.87
N ASN A 125 9.29 -3.25 -5.74
CA ASN A 125 8.55 -2.23 -4.98
C ASN A 125 8.26 -2.62 -3.52
N VAL A 126 9.24 -3.22 -2.82
CA VAL A 126 9.03 -3.74 -1.46
C VAL A 126 8.72 -2.64 -0.43
N GLU A 127 9.27 -1.43 -0.61
CA GLU A 127 9.07 -0.31 0.33
C GLU A 127 7.59 0.06 0.45
N GLN A 128 6.84 0.00 -0.66
CA GLN A 128 5.40 0.21 -0.67
C GLN A 128 4.68 -0.90 0.12
N ALA A 129 5.11 -2.15 -0.02
CA ALA A 129 4.53 -3.27 0.72
C ALA A 129 4.73 -3.13 2.25
N TRP A 130 5.91 -2.69 2.68
CA TRP A 130 6.23 -2.49 4.10
C TRP A 130 5.39 -1.42 4.80
N THR A 131 4.77 -0.52 4.05
CA THR A 131 3.81 0.42 4.62
C THR A 131 2.55 -0.27 5.15
N GLU A 132 2.21 -1.45 4.60
CA GLU A 132 1.04 -2.23 4.97
C GLU A 132 1.38 -3.38 5.95
N ASN A 133 2.32 -4.24 5.55
CA ASN A 133 2.65 -5.48 6.25
C ASN A 133 4.11 -5.89 6.02
N ARG A 134 4.72 -6.55 7.00
CA ARG A 134 6.13 -7.02 6.95
C ARG A 134 6.26 -8.53 7.20
N GLY A 135 5.16 -9.27 7.10
CA GLY A 135 5.08 -10.70 7.37
C GLY A 135 4.75 -11.05 8.82
N GLU A 136 4.19 -10.11 9.60
CA GLU A 136 3.93 -10.36 11.02
C GLU A 136 3.06 -11.61 11.26
N GLY A 137 3.54 -12.51 12.13
CA GLY A 137 2.79 -13.70 12.55
C GLY A 137 2.82 -14.87 11.56
N ILE A 138 3.50 -14.73 10.43
CA ILE A 138 3.60 -15.76 9.40
C ILE A 138 4.90 -16.56 9.55
N THR A 139 4.81 -17.87 9.40
CA THR A 139 5.98 -18.77 9.43
C THR A 139 6.34 -19.23 8.02
N VAL A 140 7.56 -18.96 7.59
CA VAL A 140 8.11 -19.41 6.31
C VAL A 140 9.10 -20.54 6.54
N ALA A 141 8.78 -21.72 6.02
CA ALA A 141 9.68 -22.86 6.01
C ALA A 141 10.66 -22.78 4.85
N VAL A 142 11.95 -22.86 5.17
CA VAL A 142 13.05 -22.86 4.21
C VAL A 142 13.57 -24.29 4.12
N ILE A 143 13.16 -25.00 3.06
CA ILE A 143 13.58 -26.38 2.78
C ILE A 143 14.82 -26.33 1.88
N ASP A 144 16.00 -26.48 2.50
CA ASP A 144 17.29 -26.17 1.86
C ASP A 144 18.48 -26.91 2.54
N THR A 145 19.69 -26.34 2.53
CA THR A 145 20.91 -26.84 3.21
C THR A 145 20.91 -26.61 4.73
N GLY A 146 19.82 -26.09 5.29
CA GLY A 146 19.73 -25.60 6.67
C GLY A 146 19.76 -24.08 6.73
N VAL A 147 19.61 -23.50 7.93
CA VAL A 147 19.73 -22.06 8.15
C VAL A 147 20.51 -21.81 9.42
N SER A 148 21.60 -21.07 9.31
CA SER A 148 22.42 -20.68 10.45
C SER A 148 22.05 -19.28 10.94
N ARG A 149 22.11 -19.07 12.26
CA ARG A 149 21.95 -17.74 12.84
C ARG A 149 23.22 -16.93 12.61
N VAL A 150 23.18 -16.03 11.64
CA VAL A 150 24.20 -15.01 11.38
C VAL A 150 23.79 -13.69 12.07
N PRO A 151 24.72 -12.74 12.30
CA PRO A 151 24.43 -11.47 12.99
C PRO A 151 23.20 -10.73 12.44
N ASP A 152 23.02 -10.69 11.13
CA ASP A 152 21.91 -10.00 10.47
C ASP A 152 20.61 -10.84 10.45
N LEU A 153 20.61 -12.04 11.03
CA LEU A 153 19.43 -12.84 11.34
C LEU A 153 19.16 -12.93 12.85
N GLU A 154 19.87 -12.15 13.69
CA GLU A 154 19.73 -12.20 15.14
C GLU A 154 18.33 -11.80 15.62
N LYS A 155 17.71 -10.78 14.99
CA LYS A 155 16.36 -10.32 15.35
C LYS A 155 15.25 -11.15 14.70
N THR A 156 15.60 -11.99 13.72
CA THR A 156 14.64 -12.87 13.06
C THR A 156 14.24 -14.00 14.01
N GLU A 157 12.93 -14.20 14.17
CA GLU A 157 12.40 -15.27 15.00
C GLU A 157 12.53 -16.60 14.25
N PHE A 158 13.21 -17.59 14.84
CA PHE A 158 13.25 -18.94 14.29
C PHE A 158 12.33 -19.82 15.10
N VAL A 159 11.49 -20.58 14.41
CA VAL A 159 10.71 -21.66 15.03
C VAL A 159 11.46 -22.98 14.91
N LYS A 160 10.92 -24.02 15.55
CA LYS A 160 11.54 -25.34 15.55
C LYS A 160 11.69 -25.89 14.12
N GLY A 161 12.93 -26.19 13.75
CA GLY A 161 13.29 -26.84 12.50
C GLY A 161 13.60 -28.33 12.65
N TYR A 162 14.11 -28.92 11.57
CA TYR A 162 14.62 -30.29 11.57
C TYR A 162 15.65 -30.53 10.45
N ASP A 163 16.66 -31.34 10.74
CA ASP A 163 17.67 -31.83 9.80
C ASP A 163 17.37 -33.29 9.43
N PHE A 164 16.84 -33.47 8.22
CA PHE A 164 16.53 -34.78 7.65
C PHE A 164 17.76 -35.49 7.06
N VAL A 165 18.88 -34.77 6.87
CA VAL A 165 20.12 -35.36 6.38
C VAL A 165 20.89 -36.00 7.55
N GLY A 166 20.89 -35.31 8.70
CA GLY A 166 21.57 -35.74 9.91
C GLY A 166 20.66 -36.37 10.99
N ASP A 167 19.36 -36.51 10.72
CA ASP A 167 18.32 -37.01 11.63
C ASP A 167 18.35 -36.36 13.02
N ARG A 168 18.33 -35.03 13.07
CA ARG A 168 18.41 -34.27 14.32
C ARG A 168 17.60 -32.96 14.30
N PRO A 169 17.24 -32.39 15.46
CA PRO A 169 16.50 -31.13 15.52
C PRO A 169 17.27 -29.90 15.00
N GLU A 170 18.60 -29.92 15.05
CA GLU A 170 19.44 -28.79 14.68
C GLU A 170 19.65 -28.72 13.15
N ALA A 171 18.84 -27.90 12.48
CA ALA A 171 18.90 -27.64 11.05
C ALA A 171 19.89 -26.51 10.67
N ASN A 172 21.10 -26.55 11.24
CA ASN A 172 22.15 -25.56 10.93
C ASN A 172 22.65 -25.73 9.49
N ASP A 173 22.96 -24.60 8.87
CA ASP A 173 23.56 -24.58 7.53
C ASP A 173 25.06 -24.85 7.63
N ASP A 174 25.58 -25.62 6.67
CA ASP A 174 27.00 -25.92 6.48
C ASP A 174 27.47 -25.60 5.05
N VAL A 175 26.59 -25.06 4.21
CA VAL A 175 26.89 -24.68 2.81
C VAL A 175 26.77 -23.17 2.60
N GLY A 176 25.80 -22.52 3.24
CA GLY A 176 25.49 -21.09 3.06
C GLY A 176 24.35 -20.81 2.08
N HIS A 177 23.84 -21.82 1.37
CA HIS A 177 22.75 -21.60 0.43
C HIS A 177 21.43 -21.31 1.16
N GLY A 178 21.03 -22.15 2.11
CA GLY A 178 19.79 -21.98 2.86
C GLY A 178 19.78 -20.73 3.76
N THR A 179 20.93 -20.34 4.32
CA THR A 179 21.06 -19.09 5.09
C THR A 179 20.85 -17.86 4.20
N HIS A 180 21.41 -17.84 3.00
CA HIS A 180 21.21 -16.76 2.02
C HIS A 180 19.74 -16.65 1.57
N VAL A 181 19.11 -17.80 1.33
CA VAL A 181 17.68 -17.90 0.98
C VAL A 181 16.79 -17.39 2.11
N ALA A 182 17.06 -17.78 3.35
CA ALA A 182 16.33 -17.32 4.53
C ALA A 182 16.51 -15.80 4.75
N GLY A 183 17.72 -15.29 4.52
CA GLY A 183 18.03 -13.85 4.53
C GLY A 183 17.17 -13.08 3.53
N THR A 184 17.07 -13.56 2.29
CA THR A 184 16.20 -12.93 1.28
C THR A 184 14.74 -12.82 1.74
N ILE A 185 14.25 -13.81 2.48
CA ILE A 185 12.90 -13.81 3.03
C ILE A 185 12.79 -12.86 4.23
N ALA A 186 13.65 -13.01 5.25
CA ALA A 186 13.45 -12.37 6.55
C ALA A 186 14.75 -11.92 7.24
N GLN A 187 15.75 -11.42 6.51
CA GLN A 187 16.89 -10.68 7.09
C GLN A 187 16.37 -9.61 8.07
N SER A 188 17.03 -9.47 9.22
CA SER A 188 16.74 -8.41 10.17
C SER A 188 16.84 -7.07 9.45
N THR A 189 15.82 -6.23 9.57
CA THR A 189 15.77 -4.94 8.87
C THR A 189 15.56 -3.83 9.88
N ASN A 190 16.11 -2.65 9.62
CA ASN A 190 16.19 -1.52 10.54
C ASN A 190 17.03 -1.81 11.80
N ASN A 191 18.11 -2.57 11.68
CA ASN A 191 19.01 -2.88 12.80
C ASN A 191 20.32 -2.06 12.79
N GLY A 192 20.55 -1.24 11.75
CA GLY A 192 21.78 -0.47 11.57
C GLY A 192 22.99 -1.32 11.16
N TYR A 193 22.76 -2.52 10.65
CA TYR A 193 23.75 -3.51 10.25
C TYR A 193 23.35 -4.14 8.92
N GLY A 194 24.34 -4.57 8.13
CA GLY A 194 24.11 -5.37 6.93
C GLY A 194 23.04 -4.85 5.96
N VAL A 195 22.11 -5.74 5.63
CA VAL A 195 21.14 -5.65 4.52
C VAL A 195 19.71 -5.89 5.04
N ALA A 196 18.72 -5.89 4.15
CA ALA A 196 17.31 -6.05 4.49
C ALA A 196 16.66 -7.31 3.90
N GLY A 197 15.58 -7.75 4.53
CA GLY A 197 14.75 -8.90 4.16
C GLY A 197 13.36 -8.46 3.71
N ILE A 198 12.67 -9.27 2.92
CA ILE A 198 11.38 -8.88 2.33
C ILE A 198 10.24 -8.91 3.36
N ALA A 199 10.06 -10.03 4.04
CA ALA A 199 9.12 -10.22 5.12
C ALA A 199 9.88 -10.28 6.46
N TYR A 200 10.55 -9.18 6.79
CA TYR A 200 11.48 -9.11 7.92
C TYR A 200 10.85 -9.23 9.33
N ASN A 201 9.52 -9.30 9.43
CA ASN A 201 8.80 -9.65 10.66
C ASN A 201 8.20 -11.08 10.63
N ALA A 202 8.45 -11.86 9.58
CA ALA A 202 8.09 -13.27 9.51
C ALA A 202 9.04 -14.14 10.33
N LYS A 203 8.57 -15.34 10.68
CA LYS A 203 9.36 -16.36 11.36
C LYS A 203 9.96 -17.32 10.35
N ILE A 204 11.17 -17.80 10.61
CA ILE A 204 11.84 -18.80 9.75
C ILE A 204 11.77 -20.18 10.40
N MET A 205 11.31 -21.18 9.65
CA MET A 205 11.40 -22.60 10.02
C MET A 205 12.50 -23.27 9.18
N PRO A 206 13.66 -23.57 9.75
CA PRO A 206 14.76 -24.16 9.02
C PRO A 206 14.52 -25.66 8.82
N ILE A 207 14.54 -26.13 7.57
CA ILE A 207 14.39 -27.55 7.25
C ILE A 207 15.54 -27.95 6.34
N LYS A 208 16.48 -28.72 6.88
CA LYS A 208 17.64 -29.19 6.13
C LYS A 208 17.31 -30.52 5.46
N VAL A 209 17.34 -30.52 4.13
CA VAL A 209 17.12 -31.69 3.27
C VAL A 209 18.22 -31.88 2.24
N LEU A 210 19.12 -30.89 2.10
CA LEU A 210 20.29 -30.94 1.25
C LEU A 210 21.55 -31.09 2.12
N GLY A 211 22.39 -32.07 1.78
CA GLY A 211 23.67 -32.29 2.45
C GLY A 211 24.76 -31.32 1.97
N ALA A 212 25.98 -31.48 2.49
CA ALA A 212 27.13 -30.62 2.18
C ALA A 212 27.52 -30.57 0.68
N ASN A 213 27.08 -31.54 -0.13
CA ASN A 213 27.25 -31.53 -1.58
C ASN A 213 26.14 -30.77 -2.33
N GLY A 214 25.20 -30.15 -1.63
CA GLY A 214 24.01 -29.48 -2.19
C GLY A 214 22.94 -30.44 -2.74
N GLY A 215 23.10 -31.75 -2.52
CA GLY A 215 22.16 -32.78 -2.96
C GLY A 215 21.27 -33.29 -1.83
N GLY A 216 20.03 -33.64 -2.16
CA GLY A 216 19.06 -34.23 -1.24
C GLY A 216 18.22 -35.29 -1.92
N THR A 217 17.56 -36.13 -1.12
CA THR A 217 16.71 -37.20 -1.65
C THR A 217 15.25 -36.77 -1.71
N ILE A 218 14.48 -37.44 -2.57
CA ILE A 218 13.03 -37.18 -2.69
C ILE A 218 12.30 -37.53 -1.38
N SER A 219 12.76 -38.53 -0.63
CA SER A 219 12.19 -38.88 0.68
C SER A 219 12.34 -37.74 1.68
N ASP A 220 13.56 -37.20 1.82
CA ASP A 220 13.85 -36.16 2.82
C ASP A 220 13.10 -34.87 2.49
N ILE A 221 13.04 -34.50 1.20
CA ILE A 221 12.28 -33.33 0.76
C ILE A 221 10.78 -33.53 1.02
N ALA A 222 10.22 -34.70 0.69
CA ALA A 222 8.79 -34.97 0.89
C ALA A 222 8.41 -35.02 2.37
N GLU A 223 9.27 -35.54 3.25
CA GLU A 223 9.08 -35.51 4.70
C GLU A 223 9.24 -34.09 5.25
N GLY A 224 10.21 -33.32 4.77
CA GLY A 224 10.38 -31.91 5.09
C GLY A 224 9.13 -31.08 4.77
N ILE A 225 8.50 -31.29 3.62
CA ILE A 225 7.24 -30.61 3.25
C ILE A 225 6.12 -30.94 4.24
N LYS A 226 5.97 -32.23 4.61
CA LYS A 226 4.94 -32.65 5.57
C LYS A 226 5.22 -32.10 6.96
N PHE A 227 6.47 -32.16 7.41
CA PHE A 227 6.91 -31.59 8.68
C PHE A 227 6.62 -30.09 8.76
N ALA A 228 6.93 -29.33 7.70
CA ALA A 228 6.62 -27.90 7.63
C ALA A 228 5.12 -27.66 7.85
N ALA A 229 4.28 -28.37 7.10
CA ALA A 229 2.82 -28.24 7.18
C ALA A 229 2.25 -28.69 8.53
N ASP A 230 2.87 -29.66 9.20
CA ASP A 230 2.46 -30.15 10.52
C ASP A 230 2.90 -29.21 11.66
N ASN A 231 3.98 -28.48 11.47
CA ASN A 231 4.57 -27.58 12.49
C ASN A 231 4.22 -26.10 12.28
N GLY A 232 3.16 -25.83 11.50
CA GLY A 232 2.58 -24.49 11.38
C GLY A 232 3.28 -23.57 10.39
N ALA A 233 3.95 -24.11 9.37
CA ALA A 233 4.40 -23.29 8.24
C ALA A 233 3.20 -22.79 7.43
N ASP A 234 3.21 -21.51 7.09
CA ASP A 234 2.23 -20.84 6.24
C ASP A 234 2.66 -20.82 4.77
N VAL A 235 3.98 -20.73 4.57
CA VAL A 235 4.65 -20.70 3.27
C VAL A 235 5.85 -21.66 3.33
N ILE A 236 6.05 -22.43 2.27
CA ILE A 236 7.22 -23.29 2.06
C ILE A 236 7.98 -22.75 0.85
N ASN A 237 9.26 -22.43 1.04
CA ASN A 237 10.18 -22.10 -0.03
C ASN A 237 11.13 -23.27 -0.28
N MET A 238 11.17 -23.73 -1.54
CA MET A 238 12.10 -24.77 -2.02
C MET A 238 12.99 -24.17 -3.11
N SER A 239 14.12 -23.61 -2.71
CA SER A 239 15.15 -23.07 -3.61
C SER A 239 16.03 -24.16 -4.23
N LEU A 240 15.40 -25.27 -4.61
CA LEU A 240 16.02 -26.50 -5.09
C LEU A 240 15.25 -27.07 -6.28
N GLY A 241 15.89 -27.95 -7.05
CA GLY A 241 15.25 -28.68 -8.13
C GLY A 241 16.23 -29.49 -8.96
N GLY A 242 15.70 -30.26 -9.91
CA GLY A 242 16.50 -31.05 -10.85
C GLY A 242 16.13 -32.53 -10.94
N GLY A 243 15.19 -32.99 -10.11
CA GLY A 243 14.65 -34.35 -10.17
C GLY A 243 13.56 -34.56 -11.21
N GLY A 244 13.08 -35.80 -11.33
CA GLY A 244 11.91 -36.17 -12.12
C GLY A 244 10.60 -36.16 -11.32
N ALA A 245 9.49 -36.44 -12.02
CA ALA A 245 8.19 -36.60 -11.36
C ALA A 245 8.20 -37.79 -10.40
N SER A 246 7.59 -37.62 -9.23
CA SER A 246 7.50 -38.56 -8.14
C SER A 246 6.15 -38.40 -7.45
N ARG A 247 5.46 -39.53 -7.31
CA ARG A 247 4.17 -39.58 -6.62
C ARG A 247 4.30 -39.17 -5.15
N LEU A 248 5.38 -39.56 -4.48
CA LEU A 248 5.62 -39.21 -3.07
C LEU A 248 5.71 -37.69 -2.89
N MET A 249 6.42 -37.01 -3.79
CA MET A 249 6.56 -35.56 -3.77
C MET A 249 5.20 -34.87 -4.03
N GLN A 250 4.45 -35.34 -5.03
CA GLN A 250 3.12 -34.81 -5.32
C GLN A 250 2.16 -34.96 -4.14
N GLU A 251 2.16 -36.12 -3.47
CA GLU A 251 1.33 -36.37 -2.29
C GLU A 251 1.71 -35.46 -1.11
N ALA A 252 3.00 -35.15 -0.93
CA ALA A 252 3.46 -34.21 0.09
C ALA A 252 3.02 -32.76 -0.23
N ILE A 253 3.12 -32.33 -1.49
CA ILE A 253 2.62 -31.02 -1.94
C ILE A 253 1.11 -30.92 -1.75
N ASP A 254 0.36 -31.94 -2.15
CA ASP A 254 -1.10 -32.00 -1.96
C ASP A 254 -1.50 -32.00 -0.48
N TYR A 255 -0.66 -32.56 0.39
CA TYR A 255 -0.84 -32.51 1.84
C TYR A 255 -0.66 -31.09 2.38
N ALA A 256 0.45 -30.42 2.03
CA ALA A 256 0.71 -29.04 2.41
C ALA A 256 -0.38 -28.09 1.90
N TYR A 257 -0.82 -28.24 0.65
CA TYR A 257 -1.87 -27.44 0.06
C TYR A 257 -3.21 -27.58 0.80
N ARG A 258 -3.59 -28.81 1.20
CA ARG A 258 -4.82 -29.04 2.00
C ARG A 258 -4.76 -28.45 3.41
N LYS A 259 -3.56 -28.15 3.90
CA LYS A 259 -3.33 -27.43 5.15
C LYS A 259 -3.21 -25.91 4.95
N ASN A 260 -3.61 -25.39 3.79
CA ASN A 260 -3.49 -23.98 3.42
C ASN A 260 -2.05 -23.44 3.40
N VAL A 261 -1.07 -24.31 3.16
CA VAL A 261 0.33 -23.91 3.04
C VAL A 261 0.65 -23.57 1.59
N VAL A 262 1.24 -22.40 1.35
CA VAL A 262 1.66 -21.96 0.01
C VAL A 262 3.02 -22.59 -0.29
N VAL A 263 3.16 -23.27 -1.43
CA VAL A 263 4.40 -23.94 -1.82
C VAL A 263 5.02 -23.22 -3.02
N ILE A 264 6.27 -22.78 -2.88
CA ILE A 264 7.00 -21.99 -3.88
C ILE A 264 8.32 -22.68 -4.18
N ALA A 265 8.69 -22.77 -5.46
CA ALA A 265 9.94 -23.42 -5.85
C ALA A 265 10.64 -22.75 -7.03
N ALA A 266 11.97 -22.90 -7.04
CA ALA A 266 12.85 -22.42 -8.09
C ALA A 266 12.64 -23.20 -9.41
N ALA A 267 12.57 -22.49 -10.53
CA ALA A 267 12.38 -23.10 -11.85
C ALA A 267 13.55 -23.96 -12.33
N GLY A 268 14.78 -23.73 -11.83
CA GLY A 268 16.01 -24.40 -12.24
C GLY A 268 16.91 -23.52 -13.13
N ASN A 269 18.19 -23.90 -13.20
CA ASN A 269 19.27 -23.07 -13.75
C ASN A 269 19.95 -23.67 -14.99
N ALA A 270 19.18 -24.32 -15.88
CA ALA A 270 19.70 -25.03 -17.06
C ALA A 270 19.27 -24.41 -18.41
N ASN A 271 18.62 -23.24 -18.38
CA ASN A 271 18.04 -22.57 -19.56
C ASN A 271 17.14 -23.48 -20.42
N GLN A 272 16.37 -24.36 -19.77
CA GLN A 272 15.47 -25.30 -20.45
C GLN A 272 14.06 -24.71 -20.55
N ASN A 273 13.35 -25.06 -21.62
CA ASN A 273 11.94 -24.71 -21.86
C ASN A 273 10.98 -25.60 -21.02
N SER A 274 11.33 -25.83 -19.76
CA SER A 274 10.43 -26.34 -18.74
C SER A 274 11.02 -26.11 -17.36
N ALA A 275 10.18 -25.82 -16.37
CA ALA A 275 10.58 -25.83 -14.98
C ALA A 275 11.02 -27.23 -14.52
N SER A 276 11.99 -27.28 -13.62
CA SER A 276 12.39 -28.50 -12.92
C SER A 276 11.32 -28.90 -11.89
N TYR A 277 11.35 -30.16 -11.43
CA TYR A 277 10.59 -30.53 -10.23
C TYR A 277 11.36 -30.08 -8.98
N PRO A 278 10.67 -29.56 -7.94
CA PRO A 278 9.21 -29.58 -7.75
C PRO A 278 8.41 -28.38 -8.35
N ALA A 279 9.05 -27.35 -8.89
CA ALA A 279 8.36 -26.17 -9.45
C ALA A 279 7.31 -26.51 -10.53
N ARG A 280 7.50 -27.62 -11.25
CA ARG A 280 6.58 -28.07 -12.30
C ARG A 280 5.29 -28.74 -11.78
N TYR A 281 5.19 -29.07 -10.49
CA TYR A 281 3.95 -29.67 -9.98
C TYR A 281 2.80 -28.67 -9.96
N PRO A 282 1.55 -29.11 -10.20
CA PRO A 282 0.38 -28.32 -9.86
C PRO A 282 0.43 -27.92 -8.37
N LYS A 283 -0.11 -26.74 -8.05
CA LYS A 283 -0.16 -26.18 -6.68
C LYS A 283 1.20 -25.75 -6.10
N VAL A 284 2.27 -25.85 -6.89
CA VAL A 284 3.55 -25.19 -6.60
C VAL A 284 3.62 -23.94 -7.47
N ILE A 285 4.02 -22.83 -6.87
CA ILE A 285 4.28 -21.59 -7.59
C ILE A 285 5.71 -21.66 -8.13
N GLY A 286 5.84 -21.85 -9.44
CA GLY A 286 7.15 -21.93 -10.08
C GLY A 286 7.73 -20.56 -10.43
N VAL A 287 8.97 -20.31 -10.01
CA VAL A 287 9.60 -18.99 -10.09
C VAL A 287 10.82 -18.97 -11.02
N SER A 288 10.75 -18.18 -12.09
CA SER A 288 11.89 -17.89 -12.97
C SER A 288 12.71 -16.68 -12.47
N ALA A 289 13.94 -16.53 -12.97
CA ALA A 289 14.89 -15.52 -12.53
C ALA A 289 15.12 -14.44 -13.58
N ILE A 290 15.17 -13.19 -13.13
CA ILE A 290 15.61 -12.02 -13.89
C ILE A 290 16.84 -11.35 -13.25
N ASP A 291 17.58 -10.61 -14.06
CA ASP A 291 18.66 -9.75 -13.62
C ASP A 291 18.20 -8.31 -13.30
N ALA A 292 19.16 -7.43 -12.98
CA ALA A 292 18.88 -6.03 -12.65
C ALA A 292 18.35 -5.19 -13.81
N ALA A 293 18.52 -5.64 -15.06
CA ALA A 293 17.94 -5.01 -16.24
C ALA A 293 16.49 -5.49 -16.51
N GLY A 294 15.97 -6.41 -15.69
CA GLY A 294 14.68 -7.05 -15.89
C GLY A 294 14.70 -8.11 -16.99
N ILE A 295 15.86 -8.52 -17.49
CA ILE A 295 15.96 -9.52 -18.54
C ILE A 295 16.00 -10.91 -17.90
N LYS A 296 15.36 -11.90 -18.51
CA LYS A 296 15.48 -13.30 -18.06
C LYS A 296 16.95 -13.67 -17.93
N ALA A 297 17.34 -14.14 -16.76
CA ALA A 297 18.70 -14.57 -16.53
C ALA A 297 19.10 -15.69 -17.54
N PRO A 298 20.33 -15.68 -18.08
CA PRO A 298 20.75 -16.65 -19.10
C PRO A 298 20.58 -18.11 -18.67
N TYR A 299 20.74 -18.39 -17.37
CA TYR A 299 20.59 -19.73 -16.79
C TYR A 299 19.13 -20.11 -16.47
N SER A 300 18.20 -19.16 -16.37
CA SER A 300 16.85 -19.46 -15.87
C SER A 300 16.10 -20.38 -16.82
N ASN A 301 15.57 -21.48 -16.29
CA ASN A 301 14.53 -22.26 -16.95
C ASN A 301 13.28 -21.39 -17.16
N TYR A 302 12.49 -21.75 -18.17
CA TYR A 302 11.30 -21.03 -18.62
C TYR A 302 10.23 -22.00 -19.12
N GLY A 303 9.08 -21.50 -19.58
CA GLY A 303 8.06 -22.33 -20.23
C GLY A 303 7.07 -22.94 -19.26
N ALA A 304 6.75 -24.22 -19.45
CA ALA A 304 5.75 -24.91 -18.63
C ALA A 304 6.18 -25.01 -17.16
N GLY A 305 5.27 -24.64 -16.25
CA GLY A 305 5.50 -24.62 -14.80
C GLY A 305 6.06 -23.29 -14.27
N ILE A 306 6.15 -22.25 -15.09
CA ILE A 306 6.46 -20.89 -14.61
C ILE A 306 5.17 -20.12 -14.37
N ASP A 307 4.98 -19.64 -13.15
CA ASP A 307 3.83 -18.84 -12.75
C ASP A 307 4.15 -17.34 -12.67
N ILE A 308 5.38 -17.00 -12.26
CA ILE A 308 5.84 -15.63 -12.05
C ILE A 308 7.37 -15.56 -12.12
N THR A 309 7.92 -14.37 -12.40
CA THR A 309 9.37 -14.13 -12.34
C THR A 309 9.75 -13.19 -11.21
N ALA A 310 10.94 -13.37 -10.65
CA ALA A 310 11.47 -12.51 -9.60
C ALA A 310 12.99 -12.31 -9.73
N PRO A 311 13.59 -11.33 -9.01
CA PRO A 311 15.03 -11.10 -9.01
C PRO A 311 15.83 -12.33 -8.59
N GLY A 312 16.63 -12.88 -9.50
CA GLY A 312 17.54 -13.98 -9.23
C GLY A 312 19.01 -13.64 -9.50
N GLY A 313 19.28 -12.45 -10.04
CA GLY A 313 20.62 -12.03 -10.47
C GLY A 313 20.97 -12.53 -11.86
N GLY A 314 22.11 -12.08 -12.39
CA GLY A 314 22.55 -12.41 -13.74
C GLY A 314 23.89 -11.77 -14.07
N GLU A 315 24.04 -11.32 -15.30
CA GLU A 315 25.26 -10.64 -15.74
C GLU A 315 25.44 -9.29 -15.03
N SER A 316 24.34 -8.60 -14.73
CA SER A 316 24.32 -7.28 -14.08
C SER A 316 24.43 -7.29 -12.55
N GLY A 317 24.76 -8.42 -11.92
CA GLY A 317 24.93 -8.52 -10.46
C GLY A 317 24.20 -9.70 -9.84
N GLY A 318 24.49 -9.99 -8.57
CA GLY A 318 23.82 -11.03 -7.77
C GLY A 318 22.79 -10.44 -6.81
N ILE A 319 22.26 -11.31 -5.95
CA ILE A 319 21.45 -10.95 -4.80
C ILE A 319 22.35 -10.97 -3.58
N LEU A 320 22.55 -9.81 -2.96
CA LEU A 320 23.39 -9.64 -1.78
C LEU A 320 22.61 -10.00 -0.52
N GLN A 321 23.10 -10.96 0.25
CA GLN A 321 22.65 -11.26 1.61
C GLN A 321 23.80 -11.66 2.52
N GLU A 322 23.60 -11.54 3.84
CA GLU A 322 24.48 -12.22 4.80
C GLU A 322 24.20 -13.73 4.78
N THR A 323 25.27 -14.51 4.76
CA THR A 323 25.23 -15.96 4.80
C THR A 323 26.47 -16.48 5.55
N ILE A 324 26.73 -17.78 5.50
CA ILE A 324 27.93 -18.40 6.03
C ILE A 324 28.90 -18.76 4.89
N ASP A 325 30.20 -18.59 5.12
CA ASP A 325 31.24 -19.15 4.25
C ASP A 325 31.39 -20.65 4.56
N PRO A 326 31.19 -21.55 3.59
CA PRO A 326 31.27 -23.00 3.81
C PRO A 326 32.66 -23.47 4.27
N SER A 327 33.72 -22.71 4.00
CA SER A 327 35.10 -23.08 4.35
C SER A 327 35.42 -22.77 5.81
N SER A 328 34.93 -21.64 6.32
CA SER A 328 35.26 -21.13 7.65
C SER A 328 34.10 -21.22 8.65
N GLY A 329 32.87 -21.39 8.17
CA GLY A 329 31.63 -21.27 8.96
C GLY A 329 31.35 -19.85 9.45
N ALA A 330 32.14 -18.86 9.05
CA ALA A 330 31.99 -17.47 9.47
C ALA A 330 30.86 -16.78 8.70
N ALA A 331 30.21 -15.80 9.34
CA ALA A 331 29.22 -14.97 8.68
C ALA A 331 29.90 -14.03 7.66
N VAL A 332 29.37 -13.98 6.43
CA VAL A 332 29.89 -13.16 5.32
C VAL A 332 28.73 -12.60 4.49
N PHE A 333 28.91 -11.41 3.92
CA PHE A 333 27.99 -10.89 2.90
C PHE A 333 28.42 -11.38 1.51
N GLN A 334 27.51 -12.05 0.78
CA GLN A 334 27.82 -12.62 -0.52
C GLN A 334 26.69 -12.45 -1.54
N ASP A 335 27.09 -12.25 -2.79
CA ASP A 335 26.20 -12.18 -3.94
C ASP A 335 25.98 -13.57 -4.54
N TYR A 336 24.74 -14.07 -4.47
CA TYR A 336 24.35 -15.32 -5.15
C TYR A 336 23.50 -15.05 -6.39
N LYS A 337 23.53 -16.00 -7.33
CA LYS A 337 22.78 -15.94 -8.58
C LYS A 337 22.05 -17.26 -8.79
N GLY A 338 20.77 -17.20 -9.12
CA GLY A 338 19.98 -18.40 -9.39
C GLY A 338 18.48 -18.14 -9.30
N THR A 339 17.70 -19.05 -9.89
CA THR A 339 16.26 -19.19 -9.58
C THR A 339 16.04 -19.50 -8.09
N SER A 340 17.04 -20.08 -7.43
CA SER A 340 17.12 -20.25 -5.97
C SER A 340 17.08 -18.94 -5.20
N MET A 341 17.53 -17.82 -5.78
CA MET A 341 17.44 -16.49 -5.18
C MET A 341 16.15 -15.77 -5.61
N ALA A 342 15.56 -16.13 -6.76
CA ALA A 342 14.26 -15.61 -7.18
C ALA A 342 13.09 -16.18 -6.35
N SER A 343 13.10 -17.48 -6.07
CA SER A 343 12.08 -18.17 -5.24
C SER A 343 11.80 -17.48 -3.89
N PRO A 344 12.82 -17.15 -3.06
CA PRO A 344 12.59 -16.51 -1.77
C PRO A 344 12.01 -15.10 -1.88
N HIS A 345 12.17 -14.41 -3.02
CA HIS A 345 11.47 -13.14 -3.22
C HIS A 345 9.96 -13.34 -3.24
N VAL A 346 9.50 -14.34 -3.99
CA VAL A 346 8.07 -14.68 -4.06
C VAL A 346 7.60 -15.22 -2.70
N ALA A 347 8.43 -15.97 -1.97
CA ALA A 347 8.08 -16.47 -0.64
C ALA A 347 7.90 -15.34 0.39
N GLY A 348 8.79 -14.34 0.41
CA GLY A 348 8.64 -13.17 1.25
C GLY A 348 7.36 -12.38 0.93
N VAL A 349 7.06 -12.15 -0.36
CA VAL A 349 5.83 -11.45 -0.75
C VAL A 349 4.58 -12.28 -0.41
N ALA A 350 4.60 -13.59 -0.64
CA ALA A 350 3.52 -14.49 -0.24
C ALA A 350 3.28 -14.46 1.27
N ALA A 351 4.33 -14.39 2.09
CA ALA A 351 4.21 -14.25 3.52
C ALA A 351 3.51 -12.94 3.92
N MET A 352 3.87 -11.82 3.30
CA MET A 352 3.20 -10.54 3.53
C MET A 352 1.73 -10.54 3.07
N ILE A 353 1.40 -11.20 1.95
CA ILE A 353 0.01 -11.39 1.47
C ILE A 353 -0.80 -12.20 2.48
N LYS A 354 -0.25 -13.31 3.00
CA LYS A 354 -0.91 -14.13 4.03
C LYS A 354 -1.11 -13.34 5.31
N ALA A 355 -0.12 -12.57 5.75
CA ALA A 355 -0.21 -11.69 6.91
C ALA A 355 -1.28 -10.57 6.73
N ALA A 356 -1.63 -10.22 5.50
CA ALA A 356 -2.76 -9.34 5.17
C ALA A 356 -4.13 -10.06 5.19
N GLY A 357 -4.15 -11.33 5.59
CA GLY A 357 -5.34 -12.15 5.80
C GLY A 357 -5.87 -12.85 4.55
N VAL A 358 -5.03 -13.11 3.55
CA VAL A 358 -5.36 -13.98 2.41
C VAL A 358 -4.81 -15.37 2.73
N GLU A 359 -5.67 -16.29 3.15
CA GLU A 359 -5.23 -17.57 3.72
C GLU A 359 -5.03 -18.67 2.67
N GLU A 360 -5.93 -18.74 1.67
CA GLU A 360 -5.96 -19.84 0.72
C GLU A 360 -4.83 -19.74 -0.32
N PRO A 361 -4.08 -20.84 -0.58
CA PRO A 361 -2.95 -20.78 -1.51
C PRO A 361 -3.33 -20.39 -2.95
N ALA A 362 -4.53 -20.75 -3.41
CA ALA A 362 -5.03 -20.34 -4.72
C ALA A 362 -5.22 -18.82 -4.81
N GLU A 363 -5.76 -18.20 -3.77
CA GLU A 363 -5.95 -16.75 -3.70
C GLU A 363 -4.62 -16.01 -3.63
N VAL A 364 -3.64 -16.53 -2.86
CA VAL A 364 -2.28 -15.97 -2.82
C VAL A 364 -1.65 -15.96 -4.21
N LEU A 365 -1.73 -17.08 -4.94
CA LEU A 365 -1.25 -17.16 -6.32
C LEU A 365 -1.99 -16.18 -7.24
N GLN A 366 -3.30 -16.04 -7.07
CA GLN A 366 -4.09 -15.09 -7.86
C GLN A 366 -3.66 -13.64 -7.61
N VAL A 367 -3.48 -13.25 -6.35
CA VAL A 367 -2.98 -11.91 -5.97
C VAL A 367 -1.62 -11.66 -6.63
N LEU A 368 -0.68 -12.59 -6.49
CA LEU A 368 0.66 -12.49 -7.10
C LEU A 368 0.58 -12.30 -8.63
N LYS A 369 -0.28 -13.06 -9.32
CA LYS A 369 -0.45 -12.96 -10.78
C LYS A 369 -1.16 -11.69 -11.23
N GLN A 370 -2.11 -11.18 -10.44
CA GLN A 370 -2.87 -9.97 -10.77
C GLN A 370 -2.06 -8.70 -10.53
N SER A 371 -1.21 -8.70 -9.50
CA SER A 371 -0.35 -7.57 -9.17
C SER A 371 0.97 -7.54 -9.95
N ALA A 372 1.35 -8.65 -10.59
CA ALA A 372 2.57 -8.73 -11.38
C ALA A 372 2.59 -7.66 -12.48
N GLN A 373 3.75 -7.04 -12.68
CA GLN A 373 3.96 -6.12 -13.79
C GLN A 373 4.00 -6.93 -15.09
N LYS A 374 2.91 -6.82 -15.86
CA LYS A 374 2.72 -7.58 -17.09
C LYS A 374 3.74 -7.22 -18.17
N ILE A 375 4.13 -8.24 -18.93
CA ILE A 375 5.00 -8.12 -20.10
C ILE A 375 4.13 -8.36 -21.34
N LYS A 376 4.21 -7.44 -22.31
CA LYS A 376 3.30 -7.44 -23.47
C LYS A 376 3.54 -8.63 -24.41
N ASP A 377 4.79 -9.04 -24.56
CA ASP A 377 5.21 -10.09 -25.50
C ASP A 377 6.11 -11.12 -24.80
N ASP A 378 5.54 -12.28 -24.47
CA ASP A 378 6.29 -13.42 -23.91
C ASP A 378 5.78 -14.77 -24.47
N PRO A 379 6.02 -15.06 -25.76
CA PRO A 379 5.45 -16.24 -26.43
C PRO A 379 5.96 -17.58 -25.88
N PHE A 380 7.09 -17.58 -25.18
CA PHE A 380 7.71 -18.78 -24.63
C PHE A 380 7.54 -18.90 -23.11
N ASN A 381 6.75 -18.04 -22.48
CA ASN A 381 6.52 -18.03 -21.03
C ASN A 381 7.81 -17.98 -20.21
N HIS A 382 8.69 -17.03 -20.51
CA HIS A 382 9.88 -16.72 -19.73
C HIS A 382 9.55 -16.15 -18.34
N TYR A 383 8.46 -15.40 -18.25
CA TYR A 383 8.17 -14.55 -17.10
C TYR A 383 6.88 -14.90 -16.36
N GLY A 384 6.12 -15.90 -16.81
CA GLY A 384 4.84 -16.26 -16.19
C GLY A 384 3.83 -15.12 -16.33
N ALA A 385 3.22 -14.73 -15.23
CA ALA A 385 2.32 -13.58 -15.19
C ALA A 385 3.02 -12.21 -15.33
N GLY A 386 4.35 -12.16 -15.20
CA GLY A 386 5.16 -10.94 -15.25
C GLY A 386 6.06 -10.77 -14.03
N TYR A 387 6.65 -9.58 -13.90
CA TYR A 387 7.58 -9.29 -12.79
C TYR A 387 6.83 -9.19 -11.46
N LEU A 388 7.37 -9.84 -10.43
CA LEU A 388 6.89 -9.72 -9.06
C LEU A 388 6.84 -8.25 -8.61
N ASN A 389 5.70 -7.83 -8.09
CA ASN A 389 5.50 -6.50 -7.50
C ASN A 389 4.83 -6.64 -6.13
N ALA A 390 5.61 -6.44 -5.08
CA ALA A 390 5.19 -6.54 -3.69
C ALA A 390 4.20 -5.42 -3.31
N GLY A 391 4.47 -4.18 -3.72
CA GLY A 391 3.61 -3.03 -3.42
C GLY A 391 2.18 -3.22 -3.93
N GLU A 392 2.04 -3.60 -5.21
CA GLU A 392 0.75 -3.89 -5.81
C GLU A 392 0.11 -5.17 -5.25
N ALA A 393 0.92 -6.18 -4.89
CA ALA A 393 0.40 -7.41 -4.29
C ALA A 393 -0.29 -7.13 -2.95
N LEU A 394 0.32 -6.30 -2.10
CA LEU A 394 -0.24 -5.93 -0.81
C LEU A 394 -1.46 -5.03 -0.97
N SER A 395 -1.44 -4.11 -1.94
CA SER A 395 -2.60 -3.28 -2.30
C SER A 395 -3.81 -4.14 -2.70
N GLU A 396 -3.60 -5.16 -3.54
CA GLU A 396 -4.67 -6.07 -3.95
C GLU A 396 -5.10 -7.00 -2.80
N ALA A 397 -4.18 -7.47 -1.95
CA ALA A 397 -4.50 -8.34 -0.80
C ALA A 397 -5.39 -7.66 0.26
N VAL A 398 -5.26 -6.34 0.44
CA VAL A 398 -6.09 -5.55 1.39
C VAL A 398 -7.35 -4.96 0.74
N LYS A 399 -7.45 -5.00 -0.59
CA LYS A 399 -8.63 -4.52 -1.32
C LYS A 399 -9.87 -5.25 -0.85
N GLY A 400 -10.97 -4.54 -0.64
CA GLY A 400 -12.18 -5.16 -0.09
C GLY A 400 -12.24 -5.26 1.44
N LYS A 401 -11.14 -5.05 2.18
CA LYS A 401 -11.11 -5.25 3.65
C LYS A 401 -11.14 -3.92 4.40
N ILE A 402 -12.07 -3.78 5.35
CA ILE A 402 -12.04 -2.68 6.34
C ILE A 402 -11.09 -3.12 7.44
N THR A 403 -9.92 -2.50 7.51
CA THR A 403 -8.96 -2.76 8.59
C THR A 403 -8.69 -1.48 9.37
N PHE A 404 -8.30 -1.61 10.64
CA PHE A 404 -7.90 -0.47 11.45
C PHE A 404 -6.74 0.30 10.81
N LYS A 405 -5.77 -0.42 10.21
CA LYS A 405 -4.66 0.17 9.46
C LYS A 405 -5.16 0.96 8.24
N ASP A 406 -6.08 0.42 7.45
CA ASP A 406 -6.66 1.12 6.30
C ASP A 406 -7.43 2.37 6.72
N PHE A 407 -8.23 2.28 7.79
CA PHE A 407 -8.94 3.43 8.35
C PHE A 407 -7.97 4.52 8.86
N PHE A 408 -6.93 4.14 9.61
CA PHE A 408 -5.94 5.09 10.12
C PHE A 408 -5.11 5.74 9.01
N ARG A 409 -4.73 4.96 7.99
CA ARG A 409 -4.08 5.49 6.78
C ARG A 409 -4.98 6.51 6.10
N TRP A 410 -6.25 6.18 5.88
CA TRP A 410 -7.21 7.10 5.28
C TRP A 410 -7.41 8.37 6.14
N LEU A 411 -7.45 8.24 7.47
CA LEU A 411 -7.51 9.40 8.38
C LEU A 411 -6.30 10.32 8.22
N ARG A 412 -5.10 9.73 8.15
CA ARG A 412 -3.83 10.46 7.96
C ARG A 412 -3.82 11.19 6.63
N ASP A 413 -4.09 10.46 5.55
CA ASP A 413 -3.93 10.96 4.18
C ASP A 413 -4.98 12.05 3.84
N ASN A 414 -6.12 12.07 4.55
CA ASN A 414 -7.15 13.10 4.42
C ASN A 414 -7.08 14.20 5.51
N GLY A 415 -6.00 14.24 6.31
CA GLY A 415 -5.75 15.33 7.28
C GLY A 415 -6.62 15.30 8.54
N TYR A 416 -7.38 14.23 8.77
CA TYR A 416 -8.25 14.07 9.93
C TYR A 416 -7.50 13.74 11.23
N LEU A 417 -6.20 13.44 11.17
CA LEU A 417 -5.36 13.32 12.36
C LEU A 417 -4.98 14.68 12.99
N SER A 418 -5.23 15.79 12.29
CA SER A 418 -4.89 17.11 12.81
C SER A 418 -5.78 17.50 14.00
N PRO A 419 -5.22 17.91 15.16
CA PRO A 419 -6.01 18.36 16.30
C PRO A 419 -6.90 19.58 15.96
N ARG A 420 -6.42 20.46 15.08
CA ARG A 420 -7.17 21.62 14.59
C ARG A 420 -8.51 21.22 13.99
N PHE A 421 -8.56 20.17 13.16
CA PHE A 421 -9.81 19.69 12.57
C PHE A 421 -10.89 19.35 13.61
N TRP A 422 -10.50 18.77 14.75
CA TRP A 422 -11.44 18.36 15.80
C TRP A 422 -11.82 19.49 16.75
N ILE A 423 -10.93 20.47 16.95
CA ILE A 423 -11.09 21.54 17.94
C ILE A 423 -11.80 22.77 17.36
N ASP A 424 -11.77 22.96 16.03
CA ASP A 424 -12.41 24.11 15.38
C ASP A 424 -13.95 24.03 15.45
N GLY A 425 -14.62 24.97 16.12
CA GLY A 425 -16.10 25.03 16.18
C GLY A 425 -16.79 24.44 17.42
N GLY A 426 -16.04 24.09 18.48
CA GLY A 426 -16.60 23.74 19.80
C GLY A 426 -17.21 22.34 19.93
N THR A 427 -17.58 21.95 21.16
CA THR A 427 -18.01 20.59 21.55
C THR A 427 -19.28 20.09 20.87
N ILE A 428 -20.12 21.00 20.35
CA ILE A 428 -21.39 20.67 19.69
C ILE A 428 -21.15 20.07 18.28
N ALA A 429 -20.00 20.36 17.65
CA ALA A 429 -19.66 19.87 16.32
C ALA A 429 -18.96 18.49 16.31
N LEU A 430 -18.60 17.94 17.48
CA LEU A 430 -17.80 16.72 17.56
C LEU A 430 -18.54 15.48 17.01
N LEU A 431 -19.77 15.24 17.46
CA LEU A 431 -20.57 14.08 17.02
C LEU A 431 -20.86 14.13 15.49
N PRO A 432 -21.30 15.26 14.91
CA PRO A 432 -21.41 15.41 13.46
C PRO A 432 -20.11 15.16 12.71
N LYS A 433 -18.97 15.65 13.22
CA LYS A 433 -17.65 15.41 12.60
C LYS A 433 -17.25 13.95 12.65
N ILE A 434 -17.49 13.25 13.75
CA ILE A 434 -17.25 11.80 13.85
C ILE A 434 -18.10 11.06 12.82
N ALA A 435 -19.41 11.36 12.75
CA ALA A 435 -20.32 10.76 11.79
C ALA A 435 -19.89 11.06 10.33
N MET A 436 -19.45 12.29 10.05
CA MET A 436 -18.92 12.68 8.75
C MET A 436 -17.66 11.88 8.40
N VAL A 437 -16.66 11.81 9.29
CA VAL A 437 -15.40 11.10 9.06
C VAL A 437 -15.65 9.60 8.83
N LEU A 438 -16.47 8.97 9.68
CA LEU A 438 -16.84 7.56 9.51
C LEU A 438 -17.65 7.32 8.23
N GLY A 439 -18.64 8.16 7.96
CA GLY A 439 -19.46 8.09 6.75
C GLY A 439 -18.63 8.29 5.48
N SER A 440 -17.69 9.22 5.50
CA SER A 440 -16.77 9.51 4.39
C SER A 440 -15.83 8.33 4.15
N TYR A 441 -15.30 7.72 5.21
CA TYR A 441 -14.47 6.51 5.09
C TYR A 441 -15.27 5.35 4.50
N LEU A 442 -16.45 5.06 5.04
CA LEU A 442 -17.31 3.97 4.56
C LEU A 442 -17.74 4.19 3.10
N LEU A 443 -18.06 5.43 2.73
CA LEU A 443 -18.38 5.80 1.36
C LEU A 443 -17.16 5.64 0.45
N ALA A 444 -15.99 6.13 0.85
CA ALA A 444 -14.75 6.00 0.08
C ALA A 444 -14.36 4.52 -0.10
N PHE A 445 -14.45 3.73 0.97
CA PHE A 445 -14.26 2.28 0.95
C PHE A 445 -15.22 1.60 -0.03
N PHE A 446 -16.51 1.93 0.05
CA PHE A 446 -17.53 1.37 -0.81
C PHE A 446 -17.30 1.73 -2.29
N LEU A 447 -17.01 3.01 -2.58
CA LEU A 447 -16.69 3.46 -3.93
C LEU A 447 -15.43 2.77 -4.48
N ARG A 448 -14.33 2.71 -3.69
CA ARG A 448 -13.06 2.07 -4.09
C ARG A 448 -13.25 0.60 -4.48
N ASN A 449 -14.08 -0.15 -3.75
CA ASN A 449 -14.20 -1.59 -3.93
C ASN A 449 -15.26 -2.00 -4.96
N TYR A 450 -16.33 -1.21 -5.10
CA TYR A 450 -17.48 -1.57 -5.95
C TYR A 450 -17.59 -0.73 -7.22
N PHE A 451 -16.91 0.42 -7.29
CA PHE A 451 -16.92 1.36 -8.41
C PHE A 451 -15.49 1.80 -8.76
N PRO A 452 -14.68 0.95 -9.42
CA PRO A 452 -13.26 1.22 -9.70
C PRO A 452 -13.09 2.23 -10.85
N PHE A 453 -13.49 3.48 -10.65
CA PHE A 453 -13.22 4.59 -11.57
C PHE A 453 -12.24 5.57 -10.93
N GLY A 454 -11.37 6.16 -11.75
CA GLY A 454 -10.69 7.39 -11.39
C GLY A 454 -11.69 8.55 -11.32
N TRP A 455 -11.58 9.38 -10.29
CA TRP A 455 -12.31 10.64 -10.21
C TRP A 455 -12.06 11.43 -11.51
N SER A 456 -13.11 11.62 -12.30
CA SER A 456 -13.03 12.30 -13.60
C SER A 456 -14.09 13.39 -13.67
N TRP A 457 -13.84 14.40 -14.48
CA TRP A 457 -14.80 15.49 -14.70
C TRP A 457 -16.17 14.95 -15.15
N ALA A 458 -16.19 13.93 -16.01
CA ALA A 458 -17.41 13.29 -16.48
C ALA A 458 -18.20 12.64 -15.34
N PHE A 459 -17.54 11.85 -14.50
CA PHE A 459 -18.16 11.20 -13.35
C PHE A 459 -18.69 12.24 -12.33
N ASN A 460 -17.88 13.24 -12.00
CA ASN A 460 -18.26 14.29 -11.04
C ASN A 460 -19.42 15.14 -11.56
N GLY A 461 -19.38 15.51 -12.84
CA GLY A 461 -20.46 16.26 -13.47
C GLY A 461 -21.78 15.49 -13.44
N GLY A 462 -21.74 14.19 -13.74
CA GLY A 462 -22.91 13.32 -13.62
C GLY A 462 -23.42 13.24 -12.17
N LEU A 463 -22.51 13.00 -11.22
CA LEU A 463 -22.84 12.88 -9.79
C LEU A 463 -23.50 14.13 -9.24
N VAL A 464 -22.95 15.32 -9.55
CA VAL A 464 -23.51 16.61 -9.14
C VAL A 464 -24.89 16.81 -9.77
N MET A 465 -25.04 16.60 -11.08
CA MET A 465 -26.33 16.76 -11.76
C MET A 465 -27.41 15.82 -11.19
N GLY A 466 -27.05 14.60 -10.85
CA GLY A 466 -27.98 13.61 -10.30
C GLY A 466 -28.37 13.88 -8.84
N SER A 467 -27.44 14.40 -8.03
CA SER A 467 -27.62 14.50 -6.57
C SER A 467 -28.17 15.84 -6.10
N SER A 468 -27.47 16.94 -6.36
CA SER A 468 -27.74 18.26 -5.77
C SER A 468 -27.87 19.38 -6.80
N GLY A 469 -27.47 19.16 -8.05
CA GLY A 469 -27.28 20.22 -9.04
C GLY A 469 -26.26 21.25 -8.55
N LEU A 470 -26.24 22.43 -9.18
CA LEU A 470 -25.43 23.57 -8.71
C LEU A 470 -26.17 24.29 -7.57
N PHE A 471 -26.43 23.60 -6.46
CA PHE A 471 -27.37 24.03 -5.41
C PHE A 471 -27.17 25.48 -4.93
N PHE A 472 -25.92 25.95 -4.92
CA PHE A 472 -25.57 27.32 -4.53
C PHE A 472 -26.22 28.38 -5.43
N LEU A 473 -26.52 28.07 -6.69
CA LEU A 473 -27.24 28.97 -7.61
C LEU A 473 -28.65 29.29 -7.10
N LYS A 474 -29.31 28.39 -6.36
CA LYS A 474 -30.62 28.69 -5.74
C LYS A 474 -30.57 29.84 -4.73
N GLY A 475 -29.39 30.16 -4.19
CA GLY A 475 -29.17 31.28 -3.27
C GLY A 475 -28.81 32.60 -3.95
N PHE A 476 -28.53 32.60 -5.25
CA PHE A 476 -28.21 33.83 -5.99
C PHE A 476 -29.48 34.57 -6.36
N TYR A 477 -29.70 35.73 -5.74
CA TYR A 477 -30.80 36.62 -6.07
C TYR A 477 -30.27 37.87 -6.76
N ILE A 478 -30.74 38.12 -7.99
CA ILE A 478 -30.46 39.34 -8.74
C ILE A 478 -31.80 40.07 -8.90
N PHE A 479 -31.83 41.31 -8.44
CA PHE A 479 -33.00 42.17 -8.55
C PHE A 479 -33.40 42.34 -10.03
N ASP A 480 -34.69 42.23 -10.35
CA ASP A 480 -35.28 42.27 -11.70
C ASP A 480 -34.97 41.12 -12.69
N LEU A 481 -34.28 40.06 -12.27
CA LEU A 481 -34.05 38.87 -13.10
C LEU A 481 -34.87 37.66 -12.65
N SER A 482 -35.43 36.94 -13.63
CA SER A 482 -36.12 35.67 -13.37
C SER A 482 -35.20 34.70 -12.65
N GLN A 483 -35.72 34.13 -11.57
CA GLN A 483 -35.01 33.13 -10.75
C GLN A 483 -35.08 31.72 -11.34
N ALA A 484 -35.87 31.53 -12.41
CA ALA A 484 -36.07 30.22 -13.04
C ALA A 484 -34.76 29.57 -13.53
N PRO A 485 -33.82 30.26 -14.19
CA PRO A 485 -32.56 29.65 -14.65
C PRO A 485 -31.71 29.15 -13.48
N PHE A 486 -31.61 29.94 -12.40
CA PHE A 486 -30.85 29.60 -11.21
C PHE A 486 -31.49 28.44 -10.43
N ARG A 487 -32.82 28.38 -10.37
CA ARG A 487 -33.55 27.24 -9.78
C ARG A 487 -33.38 25.96 -10.59
N VAL A 488 -33.44 26.03 -11.92
CA VAL A 488 -33.27 24.86 -12.79
C VAL A 488 -31.84 24.33 -12.70
N LEU A 489 -30.82 25.19 -12.85
CA LEU A 489 -29.41 24.78 -12.77
C LEU A 489 -29.01 24.31 -11.36
N GLY A 490 -29.63 24.88 -10.33
CA GLY A 490 -29.39 24.50 -8.94
C GLY A 490 -30.22 23.33 -8.43
N SER A 491 -31.06 22.72 -9.26
CA SER A 491 -31.86 21.55 -8.89
C SER A 491 -31.20 20.26 -9.35
N SER A 492 -31.35 19.21 -8.54
CA SER A 492 -30.97 17.86 -8.95
C SER A 492 -31.93 17.33 -10.01
N LEU A 493 -31.53 16.28 -10.72
CA LEU A 493 -32.37 15.64 -11.73
C LEU A 493 -33.76 15.22 -11.21
N PRO A 494 -33.91 14.65 -9.99
CA PRO A 494 -35.23 14.37 -9.42
C PRO A 494 -36.08 15.61 -9.13
N GLU A 495 -35.43 16.74 -8.84
CA GLU A 495 -36.08 18.02 -8.52
C GLU A 495 -36.40 18.87 -9.76
N LEU A 496 -35.96 18.50 -10.95
CA LEU A 496 -36.17 19.31 -12.16
C LEU A 496 -37.66 19.53 -12.46
N GLY A 497 -38.50 18.52 -12.23
CA GLY A 497 -39.95 18.66 -12.34
C GLY A 497 -40.53 19.69 -11.37
N ASN A 498 -39.93 19.82 -10.19
CA ASN A 498 -40.32 20.76 -9.14
C ASN A 498 -39.91 22.19 -9.51
N ALA A 499 -38.70 22.34 -10.06
CA ALA A 499 -38.17 23.63 -10.51
C ALA A 499 -38.98 24.23 -11.66
N LEU A 500 -39.48 23.40 -12.58
CA LEU A 500 -40.29 23.83 -13.73
C LEU A 500 -41.73 24.18 -13.32
N ASN A 501 -42.33 23.40 -12.42
CA ASN A 501 -43.73 23.55 -12.03
C ASN A 501 -43.94 24.42 -10.77
N GLY A 502 -42.86 24.82 -10.09
CA GLY A 502 -42.92 25.63 -8.85
C GLY A 502 -43.55 24.89 -7.66
N SER A 503 -43.46 23.56 -7.62
CA SER A 503 -44.08 22.72 -6.59
C SER A 503 -43.03 21.96 -5.77
N PRO A 504 -43.20 21.78 -4.45
CA PRO A 504 -42.29 20.95 -3.64
C PRO A 504 -42.50 19.44 -3.84
N VAL A 505 -43.50 19.04 -4.63
CA VAL A 505 -43.89 17.63 -4.82
C VAL A 505 -43.09 17.01 -5.96
N LEU A 506 -42.32 15.95 -5.66
CA LEU A 506 -41.52 15.25 -6.68
C LEU A 506 -42.39 14.68 -7.81
N ASN A 507 -41.98 14.94 -9.05
CA ASN A 507 -42.59 14.32 -10.21
C ASN A 507 -42.09 12.86 -10.33
N PRO A 508 -42.97 11.84 -10.41
CA PRO A 508 -42.57 10.44 -10.44
C PRO A 508 -41.73 10.04 -11.65
N ILE A 509 -41.79 10.79 -12.76
CA ILE A 509 -40.93 10.53 -13.94
C ILE A 509 -39.50 10.98 -13.64
N PHE A 510 -39.31 12.20 -13.13
CA PHE A 510 -38.00 12.73 -12.78
C PHE A 510 -37.41 12.03 -11.55
N ALA A 511 -38.26 11.67 -10.59
CA ALA A 511 -37.89 10.94 -9.38
C ALA A 511 -37.86 9.41 -9.60
N SER A 512 -37.38 8.97 -10.77
CA SER A 512 -37.26 7.54 -11.12
C SER A 512 -35.98 7.24 -11.89
N VAL A 513 -35.73 5.93 -12.09
CA VAL A 513 -34.62 5.44 -12.93
C VAL A 513 -34.80 5.75 -14.42
N LEU A 514 -35.98 6.20 -14.86
CA LEU A 514 -36.30 6.36 -16.28
C LEU A 514 -35.38 7.36 -16.99
N ILE A 515 -35.06 8.50 -16.36
CA ILE A 515 -34.18 9.50 -17.00
C ILE A 515 -32.72 9.01 -17.04
N PRO A 516 -32.12 8.51 -15.94
CA PRO A 516 -30.80 7.87 -16.01
C PRO A 516 -30.72 6.74 -17.06
N PHE A 517 -31.77 5.90 -17.17
CA PHE A 517 -31.85 4.84 -18.17
C PHE A 517 -31.95 5.38 -19.60
N GLY A 518 -32.83 6.36 -19.85
CA GLY A 518 -32.98 6.96 -21.17
C GLY A 518 -31.71 7.67 -21.64
N LEU A 519 -31.06 8.42 -20.75
CA LEU A 519 -29.78 9.07 -21.05
C LEU A 519 -28.69 8.04 -21.33
N LEU A 520 -28.63 6.95 -20.57
CA LEU A 520 -27.71 5.86 -20.81
C LEU A 520 -27.84 5.29 -22.22
N VAL A 521 -29.05 5.01 -22.69
CA VAL A 521 -29.27 4.51 -24.05
C VAL A 521 -28.72 5.47 -25.11
N LEU A 522 -28.76 6.78 -24.84
CA LEU A 522 -28.31 7.82 -25.77
C LEU A 522 -26.79 8.06 -25.76
N ILE A 523 -26.14 7.98 -24.59
CA ILE A 523 -24.75 8.45 -24.42
C ILE A 523 -23.73 7.32 -24.12
N ALA A 524 -24.18 6.08 -23.92
CA ALA A 524 -23.29 4.95 -23.58
C ALA A 524 -22.26 4.57 -24.67
N GLY A 525 -22.38 5.11 -25.88
CA GLY A 525 -21.44 4.86 -26.98
C GLY A 525 -20.05 5.48 -26.80
N THR A 526 -19.83 6.32 -25.78
CA THR A 526 -18.54 6.96 -25.50
C THR A 526 -18.06 6.69 -24.08
N GLU A 527 -16.73 6.65 -23.89
CA GLU A 527 -16.07 6.59 -22.57
C GLU A 527 -16.57 7.70 -21.62
N PHE A 528 -16.72 8.92 -22.14
CA PHE A 528 -17.27 10.05 -21.40
C PHE A 528 -18.72 9.78 -20.94
N GLY A 529 -19.58 9.36 -21.86
CA GLY A 529 -20.99 9.12 -21.56
C GLY A 529 -21.22 7.96 -20.59
N LYS A 530 -20.39 6.91 -20.65
CA LYS A 530 -20.39 5.83 -19.65
C LYS A 530 -20.06 6.37 -18.25
N LYS A 531 -18.95 7.10 -18.10
CA LYS A 531 -18.53 7.68 -16.81
C LYS A 531 -19.54 8.69 -16.27
N PHE A 532 -20.09 9.54 -17.13
CA PHE A 532 -21.14 10.50 -16.79
C PHE A 532 -22.44 9.80 -16.36
N GLY A 533 -22.87 8.77 -17.10
CA GLY A 533 -24.07 7.99 -16.79
C GLY A 533 -24.00 7.27 -15.45
N VAL A 534 -22.83 6.71 -15.10
CA VAL A 534 -22.59 6.10 -13.79
C VAL A 534 -22.74 7.15 -12.69
N GLY A 535 -22.04 8.29 -12.83
CA GLY A 535 -22.11 9.39 -11.86
C GLY A 535 -23.55 9.87 -11.67
N LEU A 536 -24.26 10.11 -12.77
CA LEU A 536 -25.67 10.53 -12.76
C LEU A 536 -26.57 9.55 -12.04
N SER A 537 -26.45 8.26 -12.33
CA SER A 537 -27.29 7.22 -11.72
C SER A 537 -27.04 7.12 -10.21
N LEU A 538 -25.79 7.20 -9.76
CA LEU A 538 -25.45 7.24 -8.33
C LEU A 538 -25.94 8.54 -7.65
N GLY A 539 -25.85 9.67 -8.35
CA GLY A 539 -26.36 10.95 -7.85
C GLY A 539 -27.87 10.90 -7.64
N VAL A 540 -28.62 10.39 -8.62
CA VAL A 540 -30.08 10.20 -8.51
C VAL A 540 -30.41 9.23 -7.39
N ALA A 541 -29.73 8.08 -7.31
CA ALA A 541 -29.95 7.12 -6.22
C ALA A 541 -29.77 7.77 -4.84
N SER A 542 -28.73 8.61 -4.69
CA SER A 542 -28.47 9.32 -3.43
C SER A 542 -29.57 10.32 -3.10
N CYS A 543 -29.99 11.13 -4.08
CA CYS A 543 -31.06 12.11 -3.92
C CYS A 543 -32.38 11.44 -3.51
N LEU A 544 -32.79 10.39 -4.24
CA LEU A 544 -34.03 9.64 -3.95
C LEU A 544 -33.99 8.99 -2.57
N THR A 545 -32.83 8.45 -2.17
CA THR A 545 -32.66 7.88 -0.82
C THR A 545 -32.89 8.92 0.25
N VAL A 546 -32.31 10.12 0.11
CA VAL A 546 -32.52 11.21 1.09
C VAL A 546 -34.01 11.57 1.15
N TYR A 547 -34.64 11.83 0.01
CA TYR A 547 -36.07 12.19 -0.04
C TYR A 547 -36.98 11.11 0.55
N ALA A 548 -36.64 9.82 0.37
CA ALA A 548 -37.41 8.72 0.94
C ALA A 548 -37.52 8.80 2.48
N PHE A 549 -36.52 9.35 3.16
CA PHE A 549 -36.46 9.42 4.62
C PHE A 549 -36.66 10.82 5.20
N THR A 550 -36.50 11.88 4.41
CA THR A 550 -36.67 13.27 4.88
C THR A 550 -38.03 13.86 4.52
N SER A 551 -38.53 13.60 3.30
CA SER A 551 -39.79 14.18 2.80
C SER A 551 -40.31 13.38 1.60
N PRO A 552 -40.95 12.20 1.81
CA PRO A 552 -41.37 11.31 0.73
C PRO A 552 -42.68 11.79 0.10
N LEU A 553 -42.68 12.97 -0.52
CA LEU A 553 -43.85 13.55 -1.19
C LEU A 553 -43.72 13.40 -2.70
N VAL A 554 -44.51 12.49 -3.29
CA VAL A 554 -44.47 12.19 -4.73
C VAL A 554 -45.84 12.42 -5.35
N TRP A 555 -45.87 13.08 -6.51
CA TRP A 555 -47.10 13.42 -7.21
C TRP A 555 -47.87 12.16 -7.58
N GLY A 556 -49.17 12.12 -7.25
CA GLY A 556 -50.04 10.96 -7.43
C GLY A 556 -49.92 9.86 -6.36
N LEU A 557 -48.82 9.83 -5.59
CA LEU A 557 -48.60 8.84 -4.52
C LEU A 557 -48.76 9.45 -3.10
N GLY A 558 -48.77 10.77 -2.99
CA GLY A 558 -48.92 11.49 -1.72
C GLY A 558 -47.67 11.39 -0.85
N SER A 559 -47.88 11.35 0.47
CA SER A 559 -46.85 11.06 1.47
C SER A 559 -47.14 9.74 2.20
N GLY A 560 -46.08 9.04 2.62
CA GLY A 560 -46.19 7.80 3.39
C GLY A 560 -45.44 6.63 2.77
N LEU A 561 -45.72 5.41 3.26
CA LEU A 561 -44.95 4.20 2.94
C LEU A 561 -44.92 3.87 1.45
N VAL A 562 -45.98 4.18 0.70
CA VAL A 562 -46.05 3.92 -0.75
C VAL A 562 -45.09 4.84 -1.52
N ALA A 563 -45.08 6.13 -1.21
CA ALA A 563 -44.15 7.09 -1.80
C ALA A 563 -42.71 6.81 -1.38
N GLN A 564 -42.48 6.47 -0.10
CA GLN A 564 -41.18 6.04 0.39
C GLN A 564 -40.68 4.78 -0.33
N GLY A 565 -41.54 3.76 -0.46
CA GLY A 565 -41.23 2.53 -1.19
C GLY A 565 -40.90 2.79 -2.66
N PHE A 566 -41.66 3.66 -3.34
CA PHE A 566 -41.38 4.07 -4.71
C PHE A 566 -39.98 4.70 -4.86
N LEU A 567 -39.62 5.63 -3.97
CA LEU A 567 -38.31 6.29 -3.98
C LEU A 567 -37.17 5.32 -3.69
N VAL A 568 -37.33 4.43 -2.71
CA VAL A 568 -36.33 3.40 -2.36
C VAL A 568 -36.13 2.42 -3.53
N VAL A 569 -37.21 1.93 -4.14
CA VAL A 569 -37.11 1.02 -5.29
C VAL A 569 -36.39 1.69 -6.45
N ASN A 570 -36.73 2.94 -6.77
CA ASN A 570 -36.04 3.68 -7.84
C ASN A 570 -34.58 3.99 -7.50
N ALA A 571 -34.25 4.27 -6.24
CA ALA A 571 -32.87 4.41 -5.80
C ALA A 571 -32.06 3.11 -6.02
N ILE A 572 -32.63 1.96 -5.68
CA ILE A 572 -32.03 0.64 -5.92
C ILE A 572 -31.88 0.37 -7.42
N LEU A 573 -32.87 0.72 -8.24
CA LEU A 573 -32.81 0.55 -9.69
C LEU A 573 -31.73 1.44 -10.33
N CYS A 574 -31.60 2.70 -9.91
CA CYS A 574 -30.53 3.59 -10.33
C CYS A 574 -29.15 3.04 -9.93
N PHE A 575 -29.04 2.47 -8.73
CA PHE A 575 -27.82 1.80 -8.29
C PHE A 575 -27.49 0.56 -9.14
N ALA A 576 -28.49 -0.28 -9.43
CA ALA A 576 -28.32 -1.45 -10.29
C ALA A 576 -27.92 -1.06 -11.71
N LEU A 577 -28.48 0.03 -12.24
CA LEU A 577 -28.12 0.60 -13.54
C LEU A 577 -26.65 1.05 -13.56
N ALA A 578 -26.20 1.77 -12.52
CA ALA A 578 -24.80 2.16 -12.37
C ALA A 578 -23.87 0.93 -12.34
N ARG A 579 -24.27 -0.16 -11.67
CA ARG A 579 -23.50 -1.40 -11.63
C ARG A 579 -23.47 -2.14 -12.97
N LEU A 580 -24.56 -2.11 -13.74
CA LEU A 580 -24.61 -2.70 -15.08
C LEU A 580 -23.66 -1.98 -16.03
N MET A 581 -23.59 -0.64 -15.96
CA MET A 581 -22.65 0.15 -16.76
C MET A 581 -21.19 -0.19 -16.51
N ILE A 582 -20.85 -0.62 -15.28
CA ILE A 582 -19.50 -1.07 -14.93
C ILE A 582 -19.22 -2.45 -15.51
N LYS A 583 -20.24 -3.29 -15.61
CA LYS A 583 -20.10 -4.73 -15.86
C LYS A 583 -20.01 -5.12 -17.33
N ASP A 584 -19.97 -4.20 -18.29
CA ASP A 584 -20.22 -4.55 -19.69
C ASP A 584 -19.25 -5.62 -20.26
N PRO A 585 -19.73 -6.85 -20.55
CA PRO A 585 -18.97 -7.95 -21.13
C PRO A 585 -19.04 -7.98 -22.67
N LEU A 586 -19.01 -6.83 -23.34
CA LEU A 586 -19.17 -6.76 -24.80
C LEU A 586 -17.91 -6.24 -25.51
N LYS A 587 -17.09 -7.22 -25.97
CA LYS A 587 -16.11 -7.21 -27.08
C LYS A 587 -14.94 -6.21 -26.92
N THR A 588 -13.67 -6.57 -26.75
CA THR A 588 -12.89 -7.66 -27.41
C THR A 588 -13.30 -7.93 -28.84
N GLN A 589 -13.28 -6.90 -29.68
CA GLN A 589 -12.97 -7.05 -31.11
C GLN A 589 -12.24 -5.80 -31.61
N SER A 590 -10.91 -5.84 -31.56
CA SER A 590 -10.00 -5.51 -32.66
C SER A 590 -8.59 -5.92 -32.24
#